data_AF-A0A420TTW5-F1
#
_entry.id   AF-A0A420TTW5-F1
#
_cell.length_a   1.000
_cell.length_b   1.000
_cell.length_c   1.000
_cell.angle_alpha   90.00
_cell.angle_beta   90.00
_cell.angle_gamma   90.00
#
_symmetry.space_group_name_H-M   'P 1'
#
loop_
_entity.id
_entity.type
_entity.pdbx_description
1 polymer ?
#
loop_
_entity_poly.entity_id
_entity_poly.type
_entity_poly.pdbx_seq_one_letter_code
_entity_poly.pdbx_strand_id
1 'polypeptide(L)'
;MMDRPTELFERESLPEAAWWANLRMEAYLAVANQVPFPSYLDSLCAGKRDAPADDKDWANLMLLHLTDIIRYCFSDNKDAEHYAALLKDMTIWSETKPDSFDPIYTCNHTEKQVLPDIWLYSEPVAAGLQYYHLSRMLLMSHDPRLPKIGLARNRKMKQIEVQKHGATEGYLSNAE
;
A
#
# COMPACT_ATOMS: atom_id res chain seq x y z
N MET A 1 -30.79 -35.96 -7.79
CA MET A 1 -31.11 -34.59 -8.22
C MET A 1 -29.89 -33.77 -7.87
N MET A 2 -28.98 -33.59 -8.82
CA MET A 2 -27.74 -32.84 -8.60
C MET A 2 -28.11 -31.36 -8.56
N ASP A 3 -27.83 -30.73 -7.43
CA ASP A 3 -28.02 -29.30 -7.26
C ASP A 3 -27.11 -28.57 -8.26
N ARG A 4 -27.69 -27.62 -8.98
CA ARG A 4 -27.02 -26.91 -10.06
C ARG A 4 -26.10 -25.89 -9.39
N PRO A 5 -24.76 -25.89 -9.58
CA PRO A 5 -23.89 -24.92 -8.93
C PRO A 5 -24.09 -23.55 -9.59
N THR A 6 -25.15 -22.85 -9.17
CA THR A 6 -25.56 -21.55 -9.71
C THR A 6 -25.16 -20.41 -8.76
N GLU A 7 -24.61 -20.72 -7.58
CA GLU A 7 -24.34 -19.72 -6.53
C GLU A 7 -22.92 -19.13 -6.53
N LEU A 8 -22.04 -19.51 -7.45
CA LEU A 8 -20.65 -19.01 -7.43
C LEU A 8 -20.45 -17.61 -8.05
N PHE A 9 -21.49 -17.02 -8.65
CA PHE A 9 -21.39 -15.75 -9.38
C PHE A 9 -22.12 -14.56 -8.74
N GLU A 10 -22.86 -14.75 -7.63
CA GLU A 10 -23.48 -13.62 -6.92
C GLU A 10 -22.49 -12.96 -5.95
N ARG A 11 -21.37 -12.41 -6.45
CA ARG A 11 -20.40 -11.75 -5.57
C ARG A 11 -20.47 -10.23 -5.54
N GLU A 12 -20.84 -9.55 -6.63
CA GLU A 12 -21.08 -8.10 -6.60
C GLU A 12 -22.09 -7.65 -7.64
N SER A 13 -22.90 -6.64 -7.29
CA SER A 13 -23.75 -5.95 -8.26
C SER A 13 -22.92 -5.13 -9.24
N LEU A 14 -23.40 -4.95 -10.47
CA LEU A 14 -22.71 -4.11 -11.47
C LEU A 14 -22.36 -2.70 -10.95
N PRO A 15 -23.23 -1.98 -10.20
CA PRO A 15 -22.89 -0.71 -9.59
C PRO A 15 -21.69 -0.78 -8.63
N GLU A 16 -21.60 -1.84 -7.82
CA GLU A 16 -20.51 -2.03 -6.86
C GLU A 16 -19.16 -2.21 -7.58
N ALA A 17 -19.14 -3.08 -8.59
CA ALA A 17 -17.95 -3.30 -9.40
C ALA A 17 -17.50 -2.02 -10.14
N ALA A 18 -18.46 -1.27 -10.69
CA ALA A 18 -18.20 0.01 -11.35
C ALA A 18 -17.62 1.06 -10.39
N TRP A 19 -18.10 1.08 -9.14
CA TRP A 19 -17.58 1.99 -8.11
C TRP A 19 -16.12 1.69 -7.78
N TRP A 20 -15.76 0.42 -7.55
CA TRP A 20 -14.36 0.03 -7.31
C TRP A 20 -13.46 0.30 -8.52
N ALA A 21 -13.97 0.11 -9.74
CA ALA A 21 -13.23 0.47 -10.95
C ALA A 21 -12.97 1.97 -11.05
N ASN A 22 -13.98 2.79 -10.75
CA ASN A 22 -13.85 4.24 -10.72
C ASN A 22 -12.83 4.68 -9.65
N LEU A 23 -12.89 4.10 -8.44
CA LEU A 23 -11.95 4.43 -7.37
C LEU A 23 -10.50 4.16 -7.75
N ARG A 24 -10.23 3.01 -8.40
CA ARG A 24 -8.90 2.66 -8.91
C ARG A 24 -8.41 3.66 -9.95
N MET A 25 -9.29 4.07 -10.88
CA MET A 25 -8.97 5.06 -11.90
C MET A 25 -8.64 6.42 -11.29
N GLU A 26 -9.46 6.90 -10.34
CA GLU A 26 -9.24 8.17 -9.66
C GLU A 26 -7.93 8.16 -8.85
N ALA A 27 -7.60 7.05 -8.19
CA ALA A 27 -6.33 6.89 -7.49
C ALA A 27 -5.14 6.95 -8.46
N TYR A 28 -5.24 6.26 -9.61
CA TYR A 28 -4.22 6.32 -10.65
C TYR A 28 -4.05 7.75 -11.18
N LEU A 29 -5.14 8.43 -11.52
CA LEU A 29 -5.10 9.80 -12.05
C LEU A 29 -4.52 10.79 -11.04
N ALA A 30 -4.87 10.66 -9.76
CA ALA A 30 -4.33 11.49 -8.69
C ALA A 30 -2.81 11.31 -8.55
N VAL A 31 -2.32 10.06 -8.56
CA VAL A 31 -0.89 9.75 -8.46
C VAL A 31 -0.13 10.19 -9.71
N ALA A 32 -0.65 9.89 -10.90
CA ALA A 32 0.02 10.19 -12.17
C ALA A 32 0.14 11.70 -12.42
N ASN A 33 -0.89 12.47 -12.05
CA ASN A 33 -0.90 13.93 -12.23
C ASN A 33 -0.46 14.71 -10.99
N GLN A 34 -0.19 14.02 -9.87
CA GLN A 34 0.15 14.63 -8.58
C GLN A 34 -0.88 15.68 -8.11
N VAL A 35 -2.17 15.35 -8.29
CA VAL A 35 -3.28 16.24 -7.93
C VAL A 35 -4.00 15.76 -6.67
N PRO A 36 -4.65 16.66 -5.91
CA PRO A 36 -5.46 16.27 -4.76
C PRO A 36 -6.52 15.23 -5.15
N PHE A 37 -6.70 14.23 -4.29
CA PHE A 37 -7.73 13.21 -4.50
C PHE A 37 -9.13 13.84 -4.36
N PRO A 38 -10.14 13.43 -5.16
CA PRO A 38 -11.44 14.07 -5.15
C PRO A 38 -12.19 13.94 -3.82
N SER A 39 -12.58 15.07 -3.21
CA SER A 39 -13.26 15.10 -1.90
C SER A 39 -14.67 14.52 -1.91
N TYR A 40 -15.35 14.49 -3.06
CA TYR A 40 -16.69 13.90 -3.17
C TYR A 40 -16.70 12.39 -2.87
N LEU A 41 -15.53 11.73 -2.92
CA LEU A 41 -15.37 10.31 -2.62
C LEU A 41 -15.20 10.03 -1.13
N ASP A 42 -15.02 11.04 -0.26
CA ASP A 42 -14.66 10.84 1.15
C ASP A 42 -15.71 10.03 1.92
N SER A 43 -16.96 10.47 1.88
CA SER A 43 -18.08 9.78 2.55
C SER A 43 -18.31 8.38 1.96
N LEU A 44 -18.14 8.23 0.65
CA LEU A 44 -18.30 6.96 -0.05
C LEU A 44 -17.22 5.96 0.35
N CYS A 45 -15.97 6.40 0.45
CA CYS A 45 -14.86 5.56 0.91
C CYS A 45 -15.04 5.15 2.38
N ALA A 46 -15.49 6.07 3.24
CA ALA A 46 -15.73 5.78 4.65
C ALA A 46 -16.79 4.68 4.84
N GLY A 47 -17.86 4.70 4.04
CA GLY A 47 -18.92 3.69 4.07
C GLY A 47 -18.55 2.31 3.49
N LYS A 48 -17.31 2.11 3.02
CA LYS A 48 -16.83 0.86 2.41
C LYS A 48 -15.72 0.18 3.21
N ARG A 49 -15.48 0.62 4.45
CA ARG A 49 -14.46 0.08 5.36
C ARG A 49 -15.02 -1.03 6.24
N ASP A 50 -15.57 -2.04 5.62
CA ASP A 50 -16.06 -3.23 6.32
C ASP A 50 -14.91 -4.20 6.62
N ALA A 51 -15.14 -5.13 7.56
CA ALA A 51 -14.17 -6.17 7.88
C ALA A 51 -13.98 -7.08 6.64
N PRO A 52 -12.74 -7.28 6.15
CA PRO A 52 -12.51 -8.01 4.92
C PRO A 52 -12.78 -9.51 5.10
N ALA A 53 -13.59 -10.09 4.20
CA ALA A 53 -13.94 -11.51 4.25
C ALA A 53 -13.09 -12.37 3.30
N ASP A 54 -12.52 -11.77 2.25
CA ASP A 54 -11.67 -12.45 1.29
C ASP A 54 -10.53 -11.57 0.74
N ASP A 55 -9.68 -12.15 -0.13
CA ASP A 55 -8.54 -11.46 -0.74
C ASP A 55 -8.93 -10.18 -1.50
N LYS A 56 -10.13 -10.14 -2.08
CA LYS A 56 -10.62 -8.98 -2.82
C LYS A 56 -10.97 -7.85 -1.86
N ASP A 57 -11.65 -8.15 -0.76
CA ASP A 57 -11.94 -7.18 0.29
C ASP A 57 -10.64 -6.65 0.91
N TRP A 58 -9.64 -7.51 1.14
CA TRP A 58 -8.32 -7.10 1.62
C TRP A 58 -7.61 -6.14 0.66
N ALA A 59 -7.67 -6.41 -0.65
CA ALA A 59 -7.11 -5.54 -1.67
C ALA A 59 -7.85 -4.19 -1.75
N ASN A 60 -9.17 -4.22 -1.68
CA ASN A 60 -10.04 -3.05 -1.65
C ASN A 60 -9.82 -2.19 -0.39
N LEU A 61 -9.63 -2.81 0.77
CA LEU A 61 -9.25 -2.13 2.01
C LEU A 61 -7.91 -1.39 1.85
N MET A 62 -6.91 -2.03 1.23
CA MET A 62 -5.63 -1.37 0.95
C MET A 62 -5.78 -0.22 -0.04
N LEU A 63 -6.65 -0.34 -1.05
CA LEU A 63 -6.96 0.76 -1.97
C LEU A 63 -7.56 1.95 -1.21
N LEU A 64 -8.48 1.71 -0.26
CA LEU A 64 -9.04 2.78 0.57
C LEU A 64 -7.96 3.50 1.38
N HIS A 65 -7.06 2.75 2.03
CA HIS A 65 -5.89 3.33 2.71
C HIS A 65 -5.00 4.13 1.76
N LEU A 66 -4.75 3.63 0.55
CA LEU A 66 -4.00 4.37 -0.47
C LEU A 66 -4.68 5.70 -0.79
N THR A 67 -6.02 5.76 -0.87
CA THR A 67 -6.71 7.03 -1.12
C THR A 67 -6.50 8.06 -0.01
N ASP A 68 -6.46 7.65 1.26
CA ASP A 68 -6.13 8.57 2.37
C ASP A 68 -4.70 9.07 2.28
N ILE A 69 -3.78 8.18 1.90
CA ILE A 69 -2.37 8.51 1.72
C ILE A 69 -2.19 9.48 0.55
N ILE A 70 -2.89 9.30 -0.57
CA ILE A 70 -2.88 10.22 -1.70
C ILE A 70 -3.39 11.60 -1.26
N ARG A 71 -4.51 11.66 -0.52
CA ARG A 71 -5.04 12.91 0.06
C ARG A 71 -3.99 13.60 0.92
N TYR A 72 -3.34 12.86 1.80
CA TYR A 72 -2.24 13.39 2.62
C TYR A 72 -1.06 13.86 1.77
N CYS A 73 -0.64 13.10 0.76
CA CYS A 73 0.57 13.39 -0.02
C CYS A 73 0.40 14.59 -0.95
N PHE A 74 -0.82 14.86 -1.43
CA PHE A 74 -1.10 15.99 -2.32
C PHE A 74 -1.90 17.13 -1.68
N SER A 75 -2.09 17.11 -0.36
CA SER A 75 -2.57 18.28 0.39
C SER A 75 -1.45 19.29 0.66
N ASP A 76 -1.80 20.55 0.92
CA ASP A 76 -0.81 21.55 1.36
C ASP A 76 -0.37 21.37 2.82
N ASN A 77 -1.25 20.80 3.65
CA ASN A 77 -1.06 20.66 5.09
C ASN A 77 -0.41 19.31 5.43
N LYS A 78 0.91 19.31 5.61
CA LYS A 78 1.67 18.16 6.10
C LYS A 78 1.73 18.19 7.62
N ASP A 79 0.93 17.35 8.24
CA ASP A 79 0.96 17.12 9.67
C ASP A 79 1.69 15.81 10.02
N ALA A 80 2.47 15.82 11.11
CA ALA A 80 3.25 14.68 11.57
C ALA A 80 2.39 13.65 12.32
N GLU A 81 1.33 14.10 13.00
CA GLU A 81 0.39 13.19 13.68
C GLU A 81 -0.45 12.42 12.66
N HIS A 82 -1.01 13.11 11.65
CA HIS A 82 -1.71 12.48 10.54
C HIS A 82 -0.80 11.50 9.76
N TYR A 83 0.45 11.88 9.51
CA TYR A 83 1.43 10.97 8.92
C TYR A 83 1.61 9.68 9.73
N ALA A 84 1.76 9.81 11.05
CA ALA A 84 1.94 8.67 11.94
C ALA A 84 0.69 7.77 11.98
N ALA A 85 -0.51 8.34 11.93
CA ALA A 85 -1.76 7.59 11.83
C ALA A 85 -1.83 6.76 10.54
N LEU A 86 -1.50 7.35 9.38
CA LEU A 86 -1.47 6.63 8.10
C LEU A 86 -0.44 5.49 8.10
N LEU A 87 0.73 5.73 8.69
CA LEU A 87 1.76 4.70 8.83
C LEU A 87 1.29 3.56 9.74
N LYS A 88 0.59 3.87 10.83
CA LYS A 88 0.00 2.89 11.74
C LYS A 88 -1.02 2.02 11.02
N ASP A 89 -1.95 2.62 10.29
CA ASP A 89 -2.98 1.89 9.54
C ASP A 89 -2.38 0.95 8.49
N MET A 90 -1.38 1.42 7.76
CA MET A 90 -0.64 0.60 6.79
C MET A 90 0.12 -0.55 7.47
N THR A 91 0.66 -0.32 8.67
CA THR A 91 1.35 -1.35 9.46
C THR A 91 0.36 -2.42 9.90
N ILE A 92 -0.79 -2.01 10.45
CA ILE A 92 -1.88 -2.91 10.84
C ILE A 92 -2.31 -3.76 9.64
N TRP A 93 -2.55 -3.15 8.48
CA TRP A 93 -2.91 -3.90 7.28
C TRP A 93 -1.85 -4.95 6.91
N SER A 94 -0.55 -4.59 6.94
CA SER A 94 0.51 -5.53 6.59
C SER A 94 0.70 -6.68 7.59
N GLU A 95 0.38 -6.44 8.86
CA GLU A 95 0.48 -7.45 9.92
C GLU A 95 -0.76 -8.36 10.00
N THR A 96 -1.89 -7.90 9.47
CA THR A 96 -3.18 -8.61 9.58
C THR A 96 -3.67 -9.22 8.28
N LYS A 97 -3.06 -8.88 7.12
CA LYS A 97 -3.36 -9.49 5.83
C LYS A 97 -3.24 -11.02 5.91
N PRO A 98 -4.06 -11.77 5.14
CA PRO A 98 -3.98 -13.23 5.13
C PRO A 98 -2.72 -13.72 4.41
N ASP A 99 -2.35 -14.97 4.69
CA ASP A 99 -1.18 -15.65 4.10
C ASP A 99 -1.26 -15.80 2.57
N SER A 100 -2.46 -15.68 1.98
CA SER A 100 -2.65 -15.63 0.52
C SER A 100 -1.88 -14.49 -0.15
N PHE A 101 -1.53 -13.45 0.62
CA PHE A 101 -0.71 -12.33 0.16
C PHE A 101 0.78 -12.61 0.15
N ASP A 102 1.21 -13.80 0.59
CA ASP A 102 2.61 -14.19 0.52
C ASP A 102 2.93 -14.76 -0.87
N PRO A 103 4.07 -14.38 -1.47
CA PRO A 103 4.46 -14.91 -2.78
C PRO A 103 4.57 -16.43 -2.81
N ILE A 104 4.01 -17.04 -3.85
CA ILE A 104 4.20 -18.46 -4.17
C ILE A 104 5.64 -18.70 -4.59
N TYR A 105 6.24 -17.72 -5.28
CA TYR A 105 7.59 -17.80 -5.79
C TYR A 105 8.26 -16.43 -5.77
N THR A 106 9.53 -16.41 -5.38
CA THR A 106 10.41 -15.24 -5.50
C THR A 106 11.74 -15.68 -6.14
N CYS A 107 12.14 -15.00 -7.21
CA CYS A 107 13.44 -15.22 -7.86
C CYS A 107 14.20 -13.91 -7.96
N ASN A 108 15.40 -13.91 -7.37
CA ASN A 108 16.36 -12.83 -7.53
C ASN A 108 17.27 -13.17 -8.71
N HIS A 109 17.19 -12.36 -9.77
CA HIS A 109 18.03 -12.56 -10.95
C HIS A 109 19.46 -12.11 -10.68
N THR A 110 20.43 -12.91 -11.13
CA THR A 110 21.84 -12.51 -11.12
C THR A 110 22.15 -11.71 -12.38
N GLU A 111 22.61 -10.48 -12.17
CA GLU A 111 23.33 -9.60 -13.12
C GLU A 111 22.55 -8.83 -14.20
N LYS A 112 21.32 -9.20 -14.59
CA LYS A 112 20.61 -8.50 -15.70
C LYS A 112 19.24 -7.89 -15.39
N GLN A 113 18.58 -8.26 -14.29
CA GLN A 113 17.32 -7.64 -13.89
C GLN A 113 17.47 -7.02 -12.49
N VAL A 114 16.99 -5.78 -12.37
CA VAL A 114 17.06 -4.99 -11.13
C VAL A 114 15.92 -5.35 -10.18
N LEU A 115 14.83 -5.94 -10.70
CA LEU A 115 13.66 -6.36 -9.94
C LEU A 115 13.54 -7.88 -9.94
N PRO A 116 13.06 -8.47 -8.83
CA PRO A 116 12.82 -9.91 -8.75
C PRO A 116 11.55 -10.31 -9.51
N ASP A 117 11.49 -11.58 -9.94
CA ASP A 117 10.23 -12.19 -10.35
C ASP A 117 9.46 -12.64 -9.11
N ILE A 118 8.21 -12.21 -9.01
CA ILE A 118 7.31 -12.55 -7.90
C ILE A 118 6.04 -13.16 -8.49
N TRP A 119 5.70 -14.38 -8.08
CA TRP A 119 4.44 -15.00 -8.47
C TRP A 119 3.48 -15.00 -7.29
N LEU A 120 2.25 -14.57 -7.55
CA LEU A 120 1.21 -14.38 -6.56
C LEU A 120 0.03 -15.28 -6.88
N TYR A 121 -0.75 -15.59 -5.85
CA TYR A 121 -1.86 -16.53 -5.95
C TYR A 121 -3.01 -16.04 -6.84
N SER A 122 -3.32 -14.74 -6.80
CA SER A 122 -4.47 -14.18 -7.52
C SER A 122 -4.28 -12.70 -7.89
N GLU A 123 -5.12 -12.20 -8.80
CA GLU A 123 -5.11 -10.79 -9.21
C GLU A 123 -5.41 -9.81 -8.06
N PRO A 124 -6.41 -10.04 -7.19
CA PRO A 124 -6.65 -9.13 -6.06
C PRO A 124 -5.46 -9.06 -5.10
N VAL A 125 -4.79 -10.19 -4.83
CA VAL A 125 -3.57 -10.22 -4.04
C VAL A 125 -2.49 -9.34 -4.67
N ALA A 126 -2.27 -9.46 -5.98
CA ALA A 126 -1.33 -8.62 -6.71
C ALA A 126 -1.68 -7.13 -6.62
N ALA A 127 -2.94 -6.79 -6.82
CA ALA A 127 -3.41 -5.41 -6.71
C ALA A 127 -3.21 -4.84 -5.29
N GLY A 128 -3.58 -5.60 -4.24
CA GLY A 128 -3.42 -5.18 -2.85
C GLY A 128 -1.97 -4.94 -2.47
N LEU A 129 -1.03 -5.81 -2.88
CA LEU A 129 0.40 -5.60 -2.67
C LEU A 129 0.93 -4.39 -3.45
N GLN A 130 0.45 -4.16 -4.68
CA GLN A 130 0.80 -2.96 -5.44
C GLN A 130 0.36 -1.68 -4.72
N TYR A 131 -0.88 -1.64 -4.20
CA TYR A 131 -1.38 -0.50 -3.42
C TYR A 131 -0.60 -0.28 -2.14
N TYR A 132 -0.22 -1.37 -1.44
CA TYR A 132 0.62 -1.32 -0.25
C TYR A 132 2.01 -0.72 -0.56
N HIS A 133 2.69 -1.23 -1.59
CA HIS A 133 4.02 -0.73 -1.94
C HIS A 133 4.00 0.71 -2.47
N LEU A 134 2.98 1.07 -3.25
CA LEU A 134 2.77 2.46 -3.68
C LEU A 134 2.54 3.39 -2.50
N SER A 135 1.69 2.99 -1.56
CA SER A 135 1.45 3.70 -0.29
C SER A 135 2.75 3.96 0.48
N ARG A 136 3.61 2.95 0.60
CA ARG A 136 4.94 3.10 1.24
C ARG A 136 5.83 4.08 0.51
N MET A 137 5.87 4.02 -0.82
CA MET A 137 6.68 4.94 -1.62
C MET A 137 6.21 6.39 -1.45
N LEU A 138 4.90 6.63 -1.49
CA LEU A 138 4.30 7.95 -1.28
C LEU A 138 4.57 8.49 0.13
N LEU A 139 4.32 7.72 1.18
CA LEU A 139 4.62 8.15 2.55
C LEU A 139 6.12 8.40 2.76
N MET A 140 7.00 7.65 2.11
CA MET A 140 8.44 7.87 2.21
C MET A 140 8.89 9.15 1.48
N SER A 141 8.26 9.50 0.34
CA SER A 141 8.58 10.73 -0.39
C SER A 141 7.99 11.98 0.26
N HIS A 142 6.90 11.85 1.01
CA HIS A 142 6.20 12.94 1.69
C HIS A 142 6.37 12.95 3.22
N ASP A 143 7.40 12.28 3.77
CA ASP A 143 7.67 12.28 5.21
C ASP A 143 7.97 13.70 5.73
N PRO A 144 7.12 14.26 6.63
CA PRO A 144 7.29 15.62 7.14
C PRO A 144 8.54 15.79 8.01
N ARG A 145 9.12 14.69 8.50
CA ARG A 145 10.33 14.67 9.34
C ARG A 145 11.60 14.75 8.50
N LEU A 146 11.53 14.47 7.20
CA LEU A 146 12.68 14.55 6.30
C LEU A 146 12.75 15.94 5.66
N PRO A 147 13.96 16.54 5.55
CA PRO A 147 14.14 17.77 4.79
C PRO A 147 13.67 17.56 3.35
N LYS A 148 12.74 18.41 2.87
CA LYS A 148 12.04 18.23 1.59
C LYS A 148 13.00 18.21 0.38
N ILE A 149 14.09 19.00 0.40
CA ILE A 149 15.03 19.15 -0.73
C ILE A 149 16.46 19.44 -0.23
N GLY A 150 17.48 18.97 -0.97
CA GLY A 150 18.87 19.46 -0.89
C GLY A 150 19.84 18.63 -0.04
N LEU A 151 21.04 19.17 0.18
CA LEU A 151 22.14 18.52 0.90
C LEU A 151 21.74 18.02 2.30
N ALA A 152 20.78 18.68 2.95
CA ALA A 152 20.25 18.29 4.26
C ALA A 152 19.51 16.94 4.22
N ARG A 153 18.74 16.68 3.15
CA ARG A 153 18.09 15.37 2.93
C ARG A 153 19.14 14.28 2.77
N ASN A 154 20.16 14.52 1.96
CA ASN A 154 21.23 13.56 1.70
C ASN A 154 22.04 13.26 2.97
N ARG A 155 22.33 14.27 3.80
CA ARG A 155 23.01 14.09 5.09
C ARG A 155 22.17 13.27 6.05
N LYS A 156 20.86 13.54 6.15
CA LYS A 156 19.96 12.80 7.03
C LYS A 156 19.76 11.35 6.55
N MET A 157 19.62 11.12 5.24
CA MET A 157 19.59 9.77 4.65
C MET A 157 20.88 9.00 4.95
N LYS A 158 22.05 9.60 4.75
CA LYS A 158 23.34 8.97 5.10
C LYS A 158 23.43 8.61 6.58
N GLN A 159 22.95 9.48 7.47
CA GLN A 159 22.92 9.17 8.91
C GLN A 159 21.99 7.99 9.22
N ILE A 160 20.82 7.92 8.60
CA ILE A 160 19.88 6.80 8.76
C ILE A 160 20.48 5.49 8.23
N GLU A 161 21.17 5.52 7.08
CA GLU A 161 21.87 4.34 6.53
C GLU A 161 22.98 3.83 7.45
N VAL A 162 23.80 4.73 8.00
CA VAL A 162 24.88 4.39 8.95
C VAL A 162 24.30 3.79 10.24
N GLN A 163 23.20 4.34 10.75
CA GLN A 163 22.53 3.80 11.94
C GLN A 163 21.97 2.39 11.70
N LYS A 164 21.38 2.13 10.52
CA LYS A 164 20.87 0.79 10.18
C LYS A 164 22.00 -0.25 10.05
N HIS A 165 23.11 0.09 9.41
CA HIS A 165 24.25 -0.83 9.28
C HIS A 165 24.91 -1.10 10.63
N GLY A 166 25.12 -0.07 11.46
CA GLY A 166 25.68 -0.24 12.80
C GLY A 166 24.77 -1.02 13.76
N ALA A 167 23.45 -0.91 13.62
CA ALA A 167 22.52 -1.76 14.37
C ALA A 167 22.64 -3.23 13.95
N THR A 168 22.81 -3.51 12.66
CA THR A 168 22.91 -4.89 12.13
C THR A 168 24.21 -5.59 12.57
N GLU A 169 25.32 -4.85 12.64
CA GLU A 169 26.61 -5.36 13.18
C GLU A 169 26.58 -5.56 14.71
N GLY A 170 25.85 -4.71 15.44
CA GLY A 170 25.68 -4.84 16.89
C GLY A 170 24.88 -6.08 17.33
N TYR A 171 24.02 -6.64 16.47
CA TYR A 171 23.34 -7.91 16.73
C TYR A 171 24.22 -9.14 16.47
N LEU A 172 25.19 -9.04 15.55
CA LEU A 172 26.13 -10.14 15.26
C LEU A 172 27.28 -10.21 16.27
N SER A 173 27.68 -9.10 16.88
CA SER A 173 28.72 -9.05 17.92
C SER A 173 28.25 -9.52 19.31
N ASN A 174 26.95 -9.67 19.54
CA ASN A 174 26.39 -10.14 20.82
C ASN A 174 25.98 -11.63 20.78
N ALA A 175 26.38 -12.35 19.72
CA ALA A 175 26.09 -13.77 19.50
C ALA A 175 27.33 -14.68 19.67
N GLU A 176 28.45 -14.14 20.16
CA GLU A 176 29.67 -14.89 20.56
C GLU A 176 29.80 -14.99 22.08
#